data_AF-A0AAE1EU38-F1
#
_entry.id   AF-A0AAE1EU38-F1
#
_cell.length_a   1.000
_cell.length_b   1.000
_cell.length_c   1.000
_cell.angle_alpha   90.00
_cell.angle_beta   90.00
_cell.angle_gamma   90.00
#
_symmetry.space_group_name_H-M   'P 1'
#
loop_
_entity.id
_entity.type
_entity.pdbx_description
1 polymer ?
#
loop_
_entity_poly.entity_id
_entity_poly.type
_entity_poly.pdbx_seq_one_letter_code
_entity_poly.pdbx_strand_id
1 'polypeptide(L)'
;MAGAEADRENWDILAEYSNKTLRLKADRWGKAVQNEETKNTLLDFLDYDSQLVVVSLNQSNQLVATTEVPAGLRTKGVYFLKASDVPLVRDEDSTNVRQHVIFGDISPQPLDQLSTLIEEVVFF
;
A
#
# COMPACT_ATOMS: atom_id res chain seq x y z
N MET A 1 5.19 -8.26 -28.91
CA MET A 1 4.12 -8.62 -27.95
C MET A 1 4.76 -9.18 -26.68
N ALA A 2 5.56 -8.38 -25.96
CA ALA A 2 6.27 -8.80 -24.75
C ALA A 2 6.01 -7.87 -23.54
N GLY A 3 5.19 -6.82 -23.72
CA GLY A 3 4.96 -5.78 -22.71
C GLY A 3 3.70 -5.94 -21.87
N ALA A 4 3.02 -7.10 -21.90
CA ALA A 4 1.77 -7.30 -21.15
C ALA A 4 1.88 -8.34 -20.01
N GLU A 5 2.96 -9.13 -19.98
CA GLU A 5 3.22 -10.12 -18.93
C GLU A 5 4.12 -9.56 -17.82
N ALA A 6 5.12 -8.75 -18.15
CA ALA A 6 6.02 -8.12 -17.17
C ALA A 6 5.34 -7.10 -16.22
N ASP A 7 4.19 -6.53 -16.62
CA ASP A 7 3.42 -5.59 -15.79
C ASP A 7 2.66 -6.28 -14.64
N ARG A 8 2.52 -7.61 -14.67
CA ARG A 8 1.75 -8.37 -13.69
C ARG A 8 2.58 -8.88 -12.50
N GLU A 9 3.90 -8.96 -12.60
CA GLU A 9 4.75 -9.62 -11.59
C GLU A 9 5.17 -8.72 -10.41
N ASN A 10 4.98 -7.40 -10.51
CA ASN A 10 5.64 -6.47 -9.58
C ASN A 10 4.80 -6.04 -8.37
N TRP A 11 3.62 -6.63 -8.24
CA TRP A 11 2.65 -6.33 -7.18
C TRP A 11 2.91 -7.16 -5.95
N ASP A 12 3.67 -8.25 -6.09
CA ASP A 12 3.78 -9.29 -5.08
C ASP A 12 4.36 -8.77 -3.77
N ILE A 13 5.24 -7.77 -3.81
CA ILE A 13 5.78 -7.14 -2.61
C ILE A 13 4.69 -6.35 -1.86
N LEU A 14 3.90 -5.56 -2.59
CA LEU A 14 2.78 -4.80 -2.02
C LEU A 14 1.68 -5.76 -1.55
N ALA A 15 1.40 -6.81 -2.33
CA ALA A 15 0.43 -7.84 -2.05
C ALA A 15 0.77 -8.63 -0.80
N GLU A 16 2.02 -9.10 -0.68
CA GLU A 16 2.52 -9.86 0.45
C GLU A 16 2.37 -9.04 1.73
N TYR A 17 2.79 -7.78 1.71
CA TYR A 17 2.70 -6.91 2.88
C TYR A 17 1.26 -6.58 3.24
N SER A 18 0.43 -6.18 2.27
CA SER A 18 -0.99 -5.88 2.50
C SER A 18 -1.77 -7.10 2.99
N ASN A 19 -1.54 -8.30 2.41
CA ASN A 19 -2.21 -9.53 2.82
C ASN A 19 -1.86 -9.91 4.27
N LYS A 20 -0.57 -9.83 4.63
CA LYS A 20 -0.11 -10.10 6.01
C LYS A 20 -0.66 -9.08 7.00
N THR A 21 -0.54 -7.79 6.70
CA THR A 21 -0.89 -6.72 7.64
C THR A 21 -2.40 -6.58 7.82
N LEU A 22 -3.17 -6.63 6.73
CA LEU A 22 -4.64 -6.51 6.76
C LEU A 22 -5.34 -7.86 7.02
N ARG A 23 -4.59 -8.95 7.20
CA ARG A 23 -5.11 -10.32 7.44
C ARG A 23 -6.17 -10.72 6.41
N LEU A 24 -5.89 -10.43 5.14
CA LEU A 24 -6.83 -10.69 4.05
C LEU A 24 -6.97 -12.20 3.82
N LYS A 25 -8.20 -12.65 3.57
CA LYS A 25 -8.45 -13.99 3.05
C LYS A 25 -7.93 -14.06 1.61
N ALA A 26 -7.43 -15.22 1.20
CA ALA A 26 -7.06 -15.50 -0.19
C ALA A 26 -8.18 -15.04 -1.12
N ASP A 27 -7.82 -14.45 -2.28
CA ASP A 27 -8.71 -13.86 -3.31
C ASP A 27 -9.04 -12.36 -3.17
N ARG A 28 -8.86 -11.70 -2.00
CA ARG A 28 -9.17 -10.25 -1.89
C ARG A 28 -8.24 -9.35 -2.69
N TRP A 29 -6.94 -9.62 -2.65
CA TRP A 29 -5.96 -8.88 -3.45
C TRP A 29 -6.21 -9.08 -4.95
N GLY A 30 -6.46 -10.33 -5.37
CA GLY A 30 -6.78 -10.66 -6.75
C GLY A 30 -7.96 -9.84 -7.29
N LYS A 31 -9.06 -9.75 -6.53
CA LYS A 31 -10.21 -8.90 -6.87
C LYS A 31 -9.90 -7.41 -6.93
N ALA A 32 -9.01 -6.93 -6.06
CA ALA A 32 -8.60 -5.53 -6.03
C ALA A 32 -7.83 -5.13 -7.30
N VAL A 33 -6.93 -5.99 -7.78
CA VAL A 33 -6.13 -5.75 -8.99
C VAL A 33 -6.97 -5.88 -10.27
N GLN A 34 -8.12 -6.55 -10.22
CA GLN A 34 -9.10 -6.55 -11.33
C GLN A 34 -9.91 -5.25 -11.41
N ASN A 35 -9.98 -4.46 -10.35
CA ASN A 35 -10.58 -3.13 -10.38
C ASN A 35 -9.59 -2.14 -11.03
N GLU A 36 -9.98 -1.55 -12.16
CA GLU A 36 -9.12 -0.64 -12.93
C GLU A 36 -8.65 0.58 -12.11
N GLU A 37 -9.49 1.14 -11.24
CA GLU A 37 -9.12 2.30 -10.44
C GLU A 37 -8.02 1.94 -9.43
N THR A 38 -8.23 0.86 -8.67
CA THR A 38 -7.24 0.38 -7.69
C THR A 38 -5.96 -0.07 -8.39
N LYS A 39 -6.08 -0.71 -9.54
CA LYS A 39 -4.93 -1.11 -10.36
C LYS A 39 -4.14 0.11 -10.84
N ASN A 40 -4.79 1.09 -11.45
CA ASN A 40 -4.09 2.27 -11.98
C ASN A 40 -3.36 3.02 -10.87
N THR A 41 -4.00 3.24 -9.72
CA THR A 41 -3.36 3.90 -8.57
C THR A 41 -2.08 3.19 -8.09
N LEU A 42 -2.07 1.86 -8.09
CA LEU A 42 -0.92 1.08 -7.68
C LEU A 42 0.18 1.07 -8.77
N LEU A 43 -0.19 1.08 -10.06
CA LEU A 43 0.76 1.26 -11.15
C LEU A 43 1.39 2.65 -11.11
N ASP A 44 0.58 3.70 -10.99
CA ASP A 44 1.03 5.09 -10.89
C ASP A 44 2.01 5.27 -9.71
N PHE A 45 1.72 4.62 -8.58
CA PHE A 45 2.66 4.56 -7.46
C PHE A 45 3.97 3.89 -7.86
N LEU A 46 3.94 2.77 -8.57
CA LEU A 46 5.17 2.11 -8.98
C LEU A 46 5.90 2.89 -10.11
N ASP A 47 5.21 3.67 -10.96
CA ASP A 47 5.70 4.29 -12.22
C ASP A 47 6.22 5.73 -12.08
N TYR A 48 6.21 6.28 -10.86
CA TYR A 48 6.65 7.64 -10.45
C TYR A 48 5.57 8.67 -10.18
N ASP A 49 4.35 8.46 -10.64
CA ASP A 49 3.32 9.50 -10.59
C ASP A 49 2.73 9.72 -9.19
N SER A 50 2.98 8.81 -8.24
CA SER A 50 2.55 8.98 -6.84
C SER A 50 3.65 8.68 -5.83
N GLN A 51 3.74 9.49 -4.77
CA GLN A 51 4.69 9.30 -3.65
C GLN A 51 4.11 8.43 -2.53
N LEU A 52 2.79 8.44 -2.38
CA LEU A 52 2.06 7.74 -1.33
C LEU A 52 0.98 6.88 -1.99
N VAL A 53 0.82 5.65 -1.50
CA VAL A 53 -0.38 4.86 -1.72
C VAL A 53 -0.84 4.24 -0.41
N VAL A 54 -2.15 4.25 -0.19
CA VAL A 54 -2.80 3.68 0.99
C VAL A 54 -3.74 2.59 0.51
N VAL A 55 -3.47 1.36 0.95
CA VAL A 55 -4.31 0.19 0.72
C VAL A 55 -5.18 -0.04 1.93
N SER A 56 -6.49 0.02 1.76
CA SER A 56 -7.46 -0.13 2.85
C SER A 56 -8.74 -0.82 2.41
N LEU A 57 -9.60 -1.16 3.38
CA LEU A 57 -10.94 -1.64 3.11
C LEU A 57 -11.91 -0.47 3.10
N ASN A 58 -12.63 -0.29 1.99
CA ASN A 58 -13.70 0.70 1.90
C ASN A 58 -14.92 0.27 2.75
N GLN A 59 -15.96 1.13 2.79
CA GLN A 59 -17.19 0.85 3.54
C GLN A 59 -17.90 -0.44 3.09
N SER A 60 -17.74 -0.83 1.82
CA SER A 60 -18.26 -2.07 1.21
C SER A 60 -17.36 -3.29 1.45
N ASN A 61 -16.34 -3.20 2.31
CA ASN A 61 -15.33 -4.23 2.56
C ASN A 61 -14.54 -4.69 1.32
N GLN A 62 -14.45 -3.82 0.31
CA GLN A 62 -13.59 -4.04 -0.86
C GLN A 62 -12.22 -3.44 -0.57
N LEU A 63 -11.17 -4.14 -1.02
CA LEU A 63 -9.81 -3.64 -0.93
C LEU A 63 -9.63 -2.59 -2.03
N VAL A 64 -9.24 -1.39 -1.63
CA VAL A 64 -9.02 -0.24 -2.51
C VAL A 64 -7.65 0.37 -2.25
N ALA A 65 -7.08 1.01 -3.27
CA ALA A 65 -5.86 1.80 -3.15
C ALA A 65 -6.19 3.28 -3.43
N THR A 66 -5.65 4.19 -2.62
CA THR A 66 -5.81 5.64 -2.77
C THR A 66 -4.46 6.33 -2.60
N THR A 67 -4.26 7.49 -3.24
CA THR A 67 -3.04 8.30 -3.08
C THR A 67 -3.06 9.18 -1.83
N GLU A 68 -4.22 9.27 -1.17
CA GLU A 68 -4.44 10.02 0.05
C GLU A 68 -4.89 9.11 1.19
N VAL A 69 -4.75 9.58 2.42
CA VAL A 69 -5.26 8.90 3.61
C VAL A 69 -6.79 9.04 3.65
N PRO A 70 -7.57 7.95 3.58
CA PRO A 70 -9.02 8.02 3.56
C PRO A 70 -9.59 8.60 4.86
N ALA A 71 -10.53 9.54 4.74
CA ALA A 71 -11.33 9.99 5.87
C ALA A 71 -12.30 8.87 6.28
N GLY A 72 -12.09 8.26 7.45
CA GLY A 72 -12.98 7.22 7.97
C GLY A 72 -12.57 5.80 7.60
N LEU A 73 -11.32 5.45 7.86
CA LEU A 73 -10.85 4.07 7.86
C LEU A 73 -11.67 3.23 8.85
N ARG A 74 -12.40 2.23 8.35
CA ARG A 74 -13.20 1.31 9.20
C ARG A 74 -12.31 0.36 10.00
N THR A 75 -11.21 -0.05 9.39
CA THR A 75 -10.18 -0.90 9.97
C THR A 75 -8.83 -0.25 9.71
N LYS A 76 -7.76 -0.78 10.29
CA LYS A 76 -6.42 -0.33 9.91
C LYS A 76 -6.21 -0.46 8.40
N GLY A 77 -5.46 0.47 7.84
CA GLY A 77 -4.96 0.47 6.47
C GLY A 77 -3.48 0.15 6.44
N VAL A 78 -2.94 0.03 5.24
CA VAL A 78 -1.51 -0.10 4.96
C VAL A 78 -1.10 1.08 4.09
N TYR A 79 -0.02 1.76 4.42
CA TYR A 79 0.55 2.80 3.57
C TYR A 79 1.90 2.36 3.01
N PHE A 80 2.20 2.82 1.80
CA PHE A 80 3.50 2.72 1.17
C PHE A 80 3.90 4.13 0.74
N LEU A 81 5.05 4.57 1.22
CA LEU A 81 5.58 5.91 0.98
C LEU A 81 6.98 5.79 0.37
N LYS A 82 7.23 6.46 -0.75
CA LYS A 82 8.57 6.55 -1.31
C LYS A 82 9.45 7.43 -0.42
N ALA A 83 10.51 6.86 0.13
CA ALA A 83 11.49 7.56 0.94
C ALA A 83 12.48 8.39 0.12
N SER A 84 12.60 8.09 -1.19
CA SER A 84 13.52 8.75 -2.10
C SER A 84 12.98 8.75 -3.52
N ASP A 85 13.36 9.74 -4.30
CA ASP A 85 12.92 9.94 -5.69
C ASP A 85 13.74 9.09 -6.70
N VAL A 86 14.05 7.84 -6.33
CA VAL A 86 14.95 6.96 -7.08
C VAL A 86 14.15 5.87 -7.77
N PRO A 87 14.29 5.70 -9.11
CA PRO A 87 14.13 4.47 -9.88
C PRO A 87 13.53 3.21 -9.22
N LEU A 88 12.23 2.93 -9.17
CA LEU A 88 11.74 1.67 -8.61
C LEU A 88 12.00 0.58 -9.64
N VAL A 89 13.04 -0.21 -9.39
CA VAL A 89 13.35 -1.42 -10.12
C VAL A 89 12.44 -2.50 -9.60
N ARG A 90 11.70 -3.11 -10.52
CA ARG A 90 10.63 -4.05 -10.18
C ARG A 90 10.98 -5.51 -10.46
N ASP A 91 12.06 -5.74 -11.20
CA ASP A 91 12.59 -7.07 -11.53
C ASP A 91 12.82 -7.92 -10.27
N GLU A 92 12.40 -9.18 -10.28
CA GLU A 92 12.43 -10.08 -9.11
C GLU A 92 13.83 -10.21 -8.48
N ASP A 93 14.87 -10.24 -9.32
CA ASP A 93 16.24 -10.46 -8.90
C ASP A 93 16.94 -9.17 -8.42
N SER A 94 16.38 -8.00 -8.77
CA SER A 94 17.01 -6.69 -8.54
C SER A 94 16.08 -5.63 -7.97
N THR A 95 14.96 -6.05 -7.37
CA THR A 95 13.97 -5.12 -6.83
C THR A 95 14.53 -4.25 -5.70
N ASN A 96 14.34 -2.94 -5.80
CA ASN A 96 14.78 -1.97 -4.80
C ASN A 96 13.60 -1.37 -4.02
N VAL A 97 12.39 -1.90 -4.19
CA VAL A 97 11.16 -1.42 -3.54
C VAL A 97 11.33 -1.42 -2.02
N ARG A 98 11.87 -2.47 -1.42
CA ARG A 98 12.06 -2.55 0.05
C ARG A 98 13.10 -1.57 0.61
N GLN A 99 13.98 -1.03 -0.23
CA GLN A 99 15.01 -0.07 0.19
C GLN A 99 14.52 1.38 0.08
N HIS A 100 13.68 1.66 -0.92
CA HIS A 100 13.24 3.02 -1.24
C HIS A 100 11.77 3.29 -0.86
N VAL A 101 11.04 2.28 -0.38
CA VAL A 101 9.65 2.42 0.08
C VAL A 101 9.54 2.09 1.55
N ILE A 102 9.05 3.05 2.32
CA ILE A 102 8.61 2.87 3.71
C ILE A 102 7.20 2.28 3.67
N PHE A 103 7.03 1.15 4.34
CA PHE A 103 5.74 0.49 4.49
C PHE A 103 5.34 0.44 5.95
N GLY A 104 4.07 0.70 6.23
CA GLY A 104 3.54 0.72 7.59
C GLY A 104 2.03 0.56 7.61
N ASP A 105 1.46 0.44 8.81
CA ASP A 105 0.03 0.44 9.01
C ASP A 105 -0.47 1.79 9.53
N ILE A 106 -1.72 2.09 9.20
CA ILE A 106 -2.41 3.29 9.65
C ILE A 106 -3.66 2.90 10.43
N SER A 107 -3.81 3.44 11.64
CA SER A 107 -4.98 3.19 12.49
C SER A 107 -6.26 3.77 11.88
N PRO A 108 -7.45 3.18 12.15
CA PRO A 108 -8.73 3.81 11.86
C PRO A 108 -8.90 5.19 12.52
N GLN A 109 -8.17 5.44 13.61
CA GLN A 109 -8.11 6.72 14.33
C GLN A 109 -6.65 7.17 14.45
N PRO A 110 -6.06 7.80 13.40
CA PRO A 110 -4.64 8.18 13.39
C PRO A 110 -4.29 9.21 14.47
N LEU A 111 -5.18 10.16 14.74
CA LEU A 111 -4.96 11.22 15.73
C LEU A 111 -4.91 10.66 17.16
N ASP A 112 -5.86 9.80 17.50
CA ASP A 112 -5.91 9.16 18.82
C ASP A 112 -4.69 8.26 19.03
N GLN A 113 -4.32 7.48 18.01
CA GLN A 113 -3.11 6.64 18.05
C GLN A 113 -1.84 7.49 18.27
N LEU A 114 -1.74 8.64 17.60
CA LEU A 114 -0.61 9.55 17.78
C LEU A 114 -0.56 10.14 19.19
N SER A 115 -1.71 10.54 19.75
CA SER A 115 -1.81 11.06 21.12
C SER A 115 -1.30 10.02 22.12
N THR A 116 -1.80 8.78 22.05
CA THR A 116 -1.37 7.68 22.91
C THR A 116 0.12 7.40 22.76
N LEU A 117 0.65 7.38 21.54
CA LEU A 117 2.06 7.11 21.29
C LEU A 117 2.96 8.20 21.89
N ILE A 118 2.56 9.47 21.79
CA ILE A 118 3.29 10.58 22.40
C ILE A 118 3.31 10.43 23.93
N GLU A 119 2.16 10.18 24.53
CA GLU A 119 2.02 10.01 25.98
C GLU A 119 2.81 8.82 26.52
N GLU A 120 2.75 7.67 25.84
CA GLU A 120 3.31 6.42 26.35
C GLU A 120 4.76 6.15 25.95
N VAL A 121 5.24 6.66 24.81
CA VAL A 121 6.55 6.31 24.25
C VAL A 121 7.54 7.47 24.31
N VAL A 122 7.07 8.71 24.13
CA VAL A 122 7.94 9.90 24.06
C VAL A 122 8.10 10.56 25.42
N PHE A 123 7.06 10.55 26.24
CA PHE A 123 7.07 11.18 27.58
C PHE A 123 7.37 10.21 28.73
N PHE A 124 7.73 8.97 28.44
CA PHE A 124 8.20 7.96 29.40
C PHE A 124 9.72 7.79 29.32
#